data_AF-A0AAD3YCI0-F1
#
_entry.id   AF-A0AAD3YCI0-F1
#
_cell.length_a   1.000
_cell.length_b   1.000
_cell.length_c   1.000
_cell.angle_alpha   90.00
_cell.angle_beta   90.00
_cell.angle_gamma   90.00
#
_symmetry.space_group_name_H-M   'P 1'
#
loop_
_entity.id
_entity.type
_entity.pdbx_description
1 polymer ?
#
loop_
_entity_poly.entity_id
_entity_poly.type
_entity_poly.pdbx_seq_one_letter_code
_entity_poly.pdbx_strand_id
1 'polypeptide(L)'
;MDVDAFPPEAQALAHALLAAAQTSPLADVQALLDRGAPAWYQDDVLGWSALHYAAERREPALLRALLRGGAVWNAVDHWGRTAGEICLSLNDREGWEAVRNEGVRSEMLVHAMRGAAGDAMTLRAEDKSSAGDNLAFLKSQLTWEMGEDGRERVLDADGNGVMMGWEEPLMREHVRLMTEHVCAKNRGGDGMSILNVGFGLGIVDRLFQATQPLHHVIIEAHPQVLAYMKSKGVYEWPGVRVLEGRWQDFVGDRLGELIDASGGMGFDAIFVDTFAEGYEDLKAFFELLPDILEAEHGIFSFWNGLGATNPTIYAVSSSLAELHMDDVGLETTWHDVAIPQSLAEEVWRGVRRKYWELPGYRLPIAKMRLA
;
A
#
# COMPACT_ATOMS: atom_id res chain seq x y z
N MET A 1 28.72 -8.85 29.80
CA MET A 1 28.89 -7.39 29.81
C MET A 1 27.66 -6.86 29.17
N ASP A 2 26.84 -6.18 29.95
CA ASP A 2 25.58 -5.57 29.51
C ASP A 2 25.91 -4.53 28.42
N VAL A 3 25.59 -4.84 27.18
CA VAL A 3 25.59 -3.88 26.08
C VAL A 3 24.21 -3.23 26.10
N ASP A 4 24.19 -1.90 26.16
CA ASP A 4 23.03 -1.03 25.89
C ASP A 4 22.12 -0.59 27.07
N ALA A 5 22.71 -0.19 28.20
CA ALA A 5 21.98 0.71 29.11
C ALA A 5 21.88 2.11 28.46
N PHE A 6 20.66 2.61 28.24
CA PHE A 6 20.40 3.95 27.73
C PHE A 6 21.12 5.00 28.62
N PRO A 7 22.03 5.83 28.09
CA PRO A 7 22.90 6.67 28.92
C PRO A 7 22.08 7.58 29.84
N PRO A 8 22.39 7.68 31.15
CA PRO A 8 21.58 8.47 32.09
C PRO A 8 21.40 9.93 31.67
N GLU A 9 22.41 10.54 31.04
CA GLU A 9 22.32 11.90 30.50
C GLU A 9 21.35 12.00 29.31
N ALA A 10 21.39 11.04 28.38
CA ALA A 10 20.45 10.96 27.27
C ALA A 10 19.02 10.73 27.77
N GLN A 11 18.85 9.91 28.82
CA GLN A 11 17.56 9.69 29.48
C GLN A 11 17.02 10.96 30.14
N ALA A 12 17.86 11.69 30.86
CA ALA A 12 17.46 12.96 31.47
C ALA A 12 17.05 14.00 30.40
N LEU A 13 17.79 14.09 29.29
CA LEU A 13 17.43 14.94 28.16
C LEU A 13 16.14 14.50 27.48
N ALA A 14 15.90 13.19 27.34
CA ALA A 14 14.68 12.64 26.79
C ALA A 14 13.45 13.04 27.63
N HIS A 15 13.52 12.84 28.94
CA HIS A 15 12.46 13.23 29.87
C HIS A 15 12.24 14.74 29.89
N ALA A 16 13.32 15.53 29.83
CA ALA A 16 13.22 16.98 29.70
C ALA A 16 12.52 17.40 28.39
N LEU A 17 12.83 16.74 27.27
CA LEU A 17 12.20 17.01 25.99
C LEU A 17 10.70 16.65 25.99
N LEU A 18 10.32 15.52 26.59
CA LEU A 18 8.91 15.15 26.75
C LEU A 18 8.15 16.19 27.57
N ALA A 19 8.71 16.62 28.71
CA ALA A 19 8.09 17.65 29.55
C ALA A 19 8.00 19.01 28.83
N ALA A 20 9.04 19.39 28.10
CA ALA A 20 9.07 20.63 27.34
C ALA A 20 8.06 20.60 26.17
N ALA A 21 7.93 19.47 25.48
CA ALA A 21 6.96 19.30 24.40
C ALA A 21 5.52 19.51 24.87
N GLN A 22 5.19 19.17 26.11
CA GLN A 22 3.84 19.35 26.67
C GLN A 22 3.44 20.82 26.89
N THR A 23 4.36 21.67 27.35
CA THR A 23 3.97 23.00 27.88
C THR A 23 4.95 24.13 27.61
N SER A 24 6.20 23.84 27.25
CA SER A 24 7.24 24.86 27.14
C SER A 24 7.21 25.58 25.77
N PRO A 25 7.71 26.83 25.71
CA PRO A 25 7.92 27.53 24.44
C PRO A 25 8.81 26.76 23.46
N LEU A 26 8.60 27.00 22.16
CA LEU A 26 9.39 26.37 21.08
C LEU A 26 10.91 26.52 21.25
N ALA A 27 11.37 27.66 21.77
CA ALA A 27 12.78 27.94 21.99
C ALA A 27 13.44 26.95 22.98
N ASP A 28 12.71 26.55 24.02
CA ASP A 28 13.24 25.61 25.02
C ASP A 28 13.33 24.19 24.46
N VAL A 29 12.33 23.81 23.64
CA VAL A 29 12.35 22.54 22.90
C VAL A 29 13.53 22.51 21.93
N GLN A 30 13.76 23.59 21.17
CA GLN A 30 14.90 23.71 20.27
C GLN A 30 16.23 23.61 21.01
N ALA A 31 16.37 24.30 22.16
CA ALA A 31 17.58 24.22 22.97
C ALA A 31 17.87 22.80 23.50
N LEU A 32 16.83 22.00 23.77
CA LEU A 32 16.99 20.58 24.15
C LEU A 32 17.41 19.72 22.95
N LEU A 33 16.82 19.93 21.78
CA LEU A 33 17.20 19.24 20.54
C LEU A 33 18.66 19.55 20.16
N ASP A 34 19.09 20.80 20.27
CA ASP A 34 20.47 21.22 20.01
C ASP A 34 21.49 20.57 20.95
N ARG A 35 21.04 20.16 22.15
CA ARG A 35 21.84 19.39 23.13
C ARG A 35 21.82 17.88 22.86
N GLY A 36 21.19 17.44 21.77
CA GLY A 36 21.09 16.03 21.40
C GLY A 36 20.01 15.27 22.17
N ALA A 37 18.96 15.95 22.66
CA ALA A 37 17.84 15.25 23.27
C ALA A 37 17.20 14.26 22.27
N PRO A 38 17.00 12.98 22.65
CA PRO A 38 16.53 11.96 21.72
C PRO A 38 15.03 12.12 21.46
N ALA A 39 14.69 12.75 20.33
CA ALA A 39 13.32 13.03 19.93
C ALA A 39 12.48 11.78 19.56
N TRP A 40 13.13 10.62 19.40
CA TRP A 40 12.50 9.32 19.19
C TRP A 40 12.00 8.66 20.48
N TYR A 41 12.42 9.14 21.66
CA TYR A 41 12.06 8.52 22.94
C TYR A 41 10.56 8.64 23.24
N GLN A 42 9.97 7.56 23.75
CA GLN A 42 8.56 7.46 24.16
C GLN A 42 8.48 7.25 25.66
N ASP A 43 7.48 7.84 26.32
CA ASP A 43 7.22 7.60 27.73
C ASP A 43 6.58 6.22 27.97
N ASP A 44 6.80 5.66 29.16
CA ASP A 44 6.31 4.32 29.53
C ASP A 44 4.80 4.28 29.89
N VAL A 45 4.13 5.43 30.03
CA VAL A 45 2.74 5.51 30.50
C VAL A 45 1.76 5.43 29.32
N LEU A 46 1.93 6.33 28.35
CA LEU A 46 1.09 6.45 27.18
C LEU A 46 1.76 5.86 25.93
N GLY A 47 3.08 5.66 25.96
CA GLY A 47 3.85 5.42 24.75
C GLY A 47 4.00 6.70 23.91
N TRP A 48 3.86 7.90 24.50
CA TRP A 48 3.93 9.13 23.72
C TRP A 48 5.36 9.62 23.57
N SER A 49 5.72 9.97 22.34
CA SER A 49 6.94 10.73 22.05
C SER A 49 6.68 12.23 22.17
N ALA A 50 7.75 13.03 22.12
CA ALA A 50 7.64 14.49 22.06
C ALA A 50 6.74 14.96 20.90
N LEU A 51 6.71 14.21 19.79
CA LEU A 51 5.86 14.50 18.64
C LEU A 51 4.36 14.33 18.93
N HIS A 52 3.98 13.36 19.76
CA HIS A 52 2.58 13.16 20.19
C HIS A 52 2.11 14.33 21.06
N TYR A 53 2.91 14.74 22.04
CA TYR A 53 2.61 15.92 22.86
C TYR A 53 2.54 17.21 22.03
N ALA A 54 3.42 17.36 21.03
CA ALA A 54 3.35 18.50 20.12
C ALA A 54 2.10 18.50 19.24
N ALA A 55 1.61 17.32 18.82
CA ALA A 55 0.37 17.20 18.07
C ALA A 55 -0.84 17.65 18.90
N GLU A 56 -0.88 17.31 20.19
CA GLU A 56 -1.95 17.75 21.11
C GLU A 56 -2.02 19.28 21.25
N ARG A 57 -0.87 19.95 21.19
CA ARG A 57 -0.78 21.42 21.27
C ARG A 57 -1.29 22.15 20.03
N ARG A 58 -1.43 21.47 18.89
CA ARG A 58 -1.85 22.07 17.61
C ARG A 58 -0.97 23.26 17.22
N GLU A 59 0.34 23.11 17.43
CA GLU A 59 1.37 24.09 17.08
C GLU A 59 2.28 23.49 15.99
N PRO A 60 1.95 23.67 14.69
CA PRO A 60 2.70 23.03 13.59
C PRO A 60 4.19 23.39 13.54
N ALA A 61 4.59 24.56 14.07
CA ALA A 61 5.99 24.94 14.19
C ALA A 61 6.77 24.04 15.16
N LEU A 62 6.13 23.58 16.24
CA LEU A 62 6.72 22.66 17.21
C LEU A 62 6.89 21.27 16.61
N LEU A 63 5.86 20.75 15.91
CA LEU A 63 5.94 19.50 15.15
C LEU A 63 7.13 19.54 14.18
N ARG A 64 7.23 20.60 13.36
CA ARG A 64 8.34 20.76 12.40
C ARG A 64 9.71 20.80 13.06
N ALA A 65 9.85 21.43 14.23
CA ALA A 65 11.10 21.47 14.95
C ALA A 65 11.51 20.08 15.47
N LEU A 66 10.57 19.33 16.04
CA LEU A 66 10.80 17.97 16.52
C LEU A 66 11.15 17.00 15.39
N LEU A 67 10.44 17.07 14.26
CA LEU A 67 10.72 16.26 13.06
C LEU A 67 12.13 16.50 12.55
N ARG A 68 12.54 17.78 12.40
CA ARG A 68 13.94 18.14 12.06
C ARG A 68 14.96 17.69 13.10
N GLY A 69 14.55 17.60 14.36
CA GLY A 69 15.33 17.08 15.48
C GLY A 69 15.38 15.55 15.56
N GLY A 70 14.86 14.83 14.56
CA GLY A 70 14.90 13.36 14.50
C GLY A 70 13.74 12.66 15.23
N ALA A 71 12.62 13.34 15.45
CA ALA A 71 11.41 12.67 15.91
C ALA A 71 10.90 11.68 14.86
N VAL A 72 10.47 10.50 15.31
CA VAL A 72 9.98 9.43 14.44
C VAL A 72 8.52 9.72 14.06
N TRP A 73 8.26 9.96 12.77
CA TRP A 73 6.96 10.39 12.26
C TRP A 73 5.87 9.30 12.38
N ASN A 74 6.25 8.02 12.34
CA ASN A 74 5.38 6.84 12.40
C ASN A 74 5.44 6.10 13.75
N ALA A 75 6.04 6.68 14.79
CA ALA A 75 5.97 6.10 16.12
C ALA A 75 4.52 6.05 16.59
N VAL A 76 4.11 4.90 17.14
CA VAL A 76 2.75 4.68 17.63
C VAL A 76 2.72 4.62 19.16
N ASP A 77 1.65 5.17 19.74
CA ASP A 77 1.37 5.07 21.16
C ASP A 77 0.86 3.67 21.56
N HIS A 78 0.55 3.47 22.85
CA HIS A 78 0.01 2.19 23.35
C HIS A 78 -1.35 1.80 22.76
N TRP A 79 -2.02 2.70 22.03
CA TRP A 79 -3.27 2.45 21.31
C TRP A 79 -3.07 2.34 19.79
N GLY A 80 -1.82 2.31 19.32
CA GLY A 80 -1.51 2.19 17.89
C GLY A 80 -1.61 3.50 17.11
N ARG A 81 -1.74 4.65 17.79
CA ARG A 81 -1.93 5.95 17.14
C ARG A 81 -0.62 6.70 17.00
N THR A 82 -0.41 7.29 15.84
CA THR A 82 0.68 8.21 15.51
C THR A 82 0.36 9.63 15.97
N ALA A 83 1.38 10.48 16.07
CA ALA A 83 1.19 11.92 16.24
C ALA A 83 0.31 12.54 15.14
N GLY A 84 0.38 12.02 13.90
CA GLY A 84 -0.49 12.45 12.81
C GLY A 84 -1.97 12.15 13.05
N GLU A 85 -2.30 11.01 13.68
CA GLU A 85 -3.68 10.69 14.06
C GLU A 85 -4.20 11.57 15.18
N ILE A 86 -3.34 11.96 16.13
CA ILE A 86 -3.69 12.96 17.13
C ILE A 86 -4.07 14.28 16.43
N CYS A 87 -3.27 14.76 15.48
CA CYS A 87 -3.60 15.94 14.67
C CYS A 87 -4.96 15.78 13.96
N LEU A 88 -5.22 14.64 13.30
CA LEU A 88 -6.51 14.37 12.65
C LEU A 88 -7.69 14.42 13.63
N SER A 89 -7.55 13.78 14.79
CA SER A 89 -8.60 13.74 15.83
C SER A 89 -8.94 15.13 16.39
N LEU A 90 -7.99 16.06 16.33
CA LEU A 90 -8.14 17.45 16.77
C LEU A 90 -8.47 18.42 15.62
N ASN A 91 -8.71 17.89 14.42
CA ASN A 91 -8.94 18.65 13.20
C ASN A 91 -7.81 19.68 12.90
N ASP A 92 -6.56 19.31 13.22
CA ASP A 92 -5.35 20.07 12.92
C ASP A 92 -4.73 19.57 11.60
N ARG A 93 -5.26 20.10 10.49
CA ARG A 93 -4.80 19.74 9.15
C ARG A 93 -3.34 20.12 8.91
N GLU A 94 -2.90 21.30 9.36
CA GLU A 94 -1.52 21.75 9.14
C GLU A 94 -0.52 20.87 9.91
N GLY A 95 -0.85 20.50 11.15
CA GLY A 95 -0.04 19.56 11.93
C GLY A 95 0.03 18.19 11.29
N TRP A 96 -1.10 17.65 10.83
CA TRP A 96 -1.13 16.37 10.12
C TRP A 96 -0.32 16.41 8.81
N GLU A 97 -0.46 17.46 8.01
CA GLU A 97 0.31 17.65 6.78
C GLU A 97 1.82 17.72 7.06
N ALA A 98 2.24 18.35 8.17
CA ALA A 98 3.64 18.37 8.58
C ALA A 98 4.19 16.97 8.87
N VAL A 99 3.44 16.15 9.63
CA VAL A 99 3.85 14.76 9.96
C VAL A 99 3.85 13.88 8.71
N ARG A 100 2.78 13.93 7.89
CA ARG A 100 2.69 13.18 6.63
C ARG A 100 3.82 13.54 5.67
N ASN A 101 4.09 14.84 5.47
CA ASN A 101 5.15 15.28 4.56
C ASN A 101 6.53 14.83 5.03
N GLU A 102 6.77 14.81 6.34
CA GLU A 102 8.01 14.25 6.87
C GLU A 102 8.12 12.75 6.61
N GLY A 103 7.01 12.01 6.72
CA GLY A 103 6.96 10.60 6.35
C GLY A 103 7.34 10.37 4.89
N VAL A 104 6.69 11.09 3.96
CA VAL A 104 7.02 11.02 2.53
C VAL A 104 8.48 11.36 2.28
N ARG A 105 8.98 12.45 2.87
CA ARG A 105 10.38 12.88 2.73
C ARG A 105 11.36 11.84 3.25
N SER A 106 11.04 11.21 4.38
CA SER A 106 11.88 10.19 5.01
C SER A 106 11.95 8.93 4.16
N GLU A 107 10.81 8.43 3.68
CA GLU A 107 10.76 7.26 2.81
C GLU A 107 11.45 7.53 1.45
N MET A 108 11.19 8.68 0.81
CA MET A 108 11.89 9.08 -0.42
C MET A 108 13.42 9.12 -0.23
N LEU A 109 13.89 9.67 0.88
CA LEU A 109 15.33 9.69 1.20
C LEU A 109 15.87 8.27 1.35
N VAL A 110 15.12 7.39 2.01
CA VAL A 110 15.51 5.99 2.15
C VAL A 110 15.60 5.32 0.77
N HIS A 111 14.63 5.48 -0.12
CA HIS A 111 14.71 4.90 -1.48
C HIS A 111 15.89 5.47 -2.28
N ALA A 112 16.15 6.78 -2.18
CA ALA A 112 17.29 7.41 -2.83
C ALA A 112 18.64 6.89 -2.30
N MET A 113 18.76 6.67 -0.98
CA MET A 113 19.95 6.09 -0.36
C MET A 113 20.09 4.59 -0.65
N ARG A 114 18.99 3.86 -0.79
CA ARG A 114 19.00 2.43 -1.10
C ARG A 114 19.50 2.11 -2.50
N GLY A 115 19.38 3.04 -3.44
CA GLY A 115 20.14 3.01 -4.69
C GLY A 115 21.66 2.90 -4.50
N ALA A 116 22.17 3.19 -3.29
CA ALA A 116 23.57 3.02 -2.88
C ALA A 116 23.83 1.88 -1.86
N ALA A 117 22.85 1.46 -1.05
CA ALA A 117 22.95 0.29 -0.15
C ALA A 117 21.56 -0.15 0.35
N GLY A 118 21.18 -1.40 0.09
CA GLY A 118 19.81 -1.92 0.24
C GLY A 118 19.18 -1.91 1.64
N ASP A 119 17.85 -1.96 1.57
CA ASP A 119 16.77 -2.22 2.54
C ASP A 119 16.50 -1.25 3.71
N ALA A 120 15.21 -1.04 3.99
CA ALA A 120 14.56 -0.41 5.17
C ALA A 120 13.20 0.27 4.88
N MET A 121 12.14 -0.48 4.61
CA MET A 121 10.81 -0.04 5.09
C MET A 121 10.68 -0.63 6.49
N THR A 122 11.05 0.12 7.54
CA THR A 122 10.77 -0.31 8.92
C THR A 122 9.33 0.04 9.29
N LEU A 123 8.40 -0.65 8.64
CA LEU A 123 6.99 -0.79 9.02
C LEU A 123 6.61 -2.28 9.03
N ARG A 124 7.56 -3.15 9.38
CA ARG A 124 7.27 -4.52 9.77
C ARG A 124 7.88 -4.72 11.15
N ALA A 125 7.04 -4.92 12.17
CA ALA A 125 7.41 -5.92 13.16
C ALA A 125 7.72 -7.18 12.35
N GLU A 126 8.91 -7.79 12.50
CA GLU A 126 9.33 -8.95 11.69
C GLU A 126 8.15 -9.92 11.48
N ASP A 127 7.51 -9.86 10.32
CA ASP A 127 6.37 -10.71 10.04
C ASP A 127 6.91 -12.04 9.56
N LYS A 128 7.13 -12.94 10.51
CA LYS A 128 7.65 -14.29 10.26
C LYS A 128 6.59 -15.23 9.66
N SER A 129 5.38 -14.73 9.38
CA SER A 129 4.32 -15.48 8.70
C SER A 129 4.51 -15.47 7.19
N SER A 130 3.74 -16.29 6.49
CA SER A 130 3.80 -16.37 5.03
C SER A 130 3.45 -15.05 4.33
N ALA A 131 2.65 -14.18 4.95
CA ALA A 131 2.33 -12.85 4.46
C ALA A 131 3.54 -11.89 4.39
N GLY A 132 4.64 -12.20 5.08
CA GLY A 132 5.87 -11.39 5.07
C GLY A 132 6.88 -11.78 3.98
N ASP A 133 6.76 -12.96 3.37
CA ASP A 133 7.73 -13.51 2.41
C ASP A 133 7.00 -14.22 1.26
N ASN A 134 7.09 -13.64 0.06
CA ASN A 134 6.46 -14.17 -1.15
C ASN A 134 6.85 -15.64 -1.44
N LEU A 135 8.10 -16.05 -1.24
CA LEU A 135 8.53 -17.42 -1.51
C LEU A 135 8.01 -18.42 -0.46
N ALA A 136 7.78 -17.95 0.77
CA ALA A 136 7.11 -18.73 1.80
C ALA A 136 5.60 -18.82 1.50
N PHE A 137 4.97 -17.71 1.11
CA PHE A 137 3.56 -17.66 0.69
C PHE A 137 3.25 -18.65 -0.44
N LEU A 138 4.08 -18.70 -1.50
CA LEU A 138 3.88 -19.62 -2.64
C LEU A 138 3.94 -21.11 -2.26
N LYS A 139 4.47 -21.44 -1.08
CA LYS A 139 4.52 -22.80 -0.52
C LYS A 139 3.47 -23.04 0.57
N SER A 140 2.76 -21.99 0.98
CA SER A 140 1.76 -22.05 2.03
C SER A 140 0.50 -22.79 1.55
N GLN A 141 -0.33 -23.20 2.52
CA GLN A 141 -1.65 -23.77 2.23
C GLN A 141 -2.71 -22.67 2.30
N LEU A 142 -3.53 -22.57 1.27
CA LEU A 142 -4.67 -21.66 1.21
C LEU A 142 -5.97 -22.39 1.53
N THR A 143 -6.84 -21.70 2.25
CA THR A 143 -8.18 -22.17 2.58
C THR A 143 -9.22 -21.23 2.00
N TRP A 144 -10.12 -21.75 1.16
CA TRP A 144 -11.31 -21.05 0.68
C TRP A 144 -12.48 -21.34 1.62
N GLU A 145 -13.13 -20.29 2.11
CA GLU A 145 -14.29 -20.43 2.98
C GLU A 145 -15.29 -19.28 2.78
N MET A 146 -16.49 -19.45 3.32
CA MET A 146 -17.47 -18.38 3.44
C MET A 146 -17.32 -17.74 4.82
N GLY A 147 -17.03 -16.43 4.84
CA GLY A 147 -17.01 -15.63 6.06
C GLY A 147 -18.39 -15.50 6.70
N GLU A 148 -18.44 -15.04 7.95
CA GLU A 148 -19.70 -14.79 8.66
C GLU A 148 -20.49 -13.61 8.09
N ASP A 149 -19.84 -12.77 7.27
CA ASP A 149 -20.45 -11.73 6.45
C ASP A 149 -21.15 -12.29 5.19
N GLY A 150 -21.09 -13.61 4.96
CA GLY A 150 -21.70 -14.29 3.83
C GLY A 150 -20.93 -14.12 2.52
N ARG A 151 -19.64 -13.76 2.58
CA ARG A 151 -18.78 -13.58 1.40
C ARG A 151 -17.65 -14.59 1.38
N GLU A 152 -17.20 -14.96 0.17
CA GLU A 152 -16.02 -15.82 0.01
C GLU A 152 -14.76 -15.09 0.51
N ARG A 153 -13.85 -15.84 1.13
CA ARG A 153 -12.51 -15.39 1.49
C ARG A 153 -11.48 -16.48 1.32
N VAL A 154 -10.23 -16.06 1.09
CA VAL A 154 -9.05 -16.93 1.03
C VAL A 154 -8.13 -16.56 2.17
N LEU A 155 -7.77 -17.54 2.99
CA LEU A 155 -6.81 -17.37 4.08
C LEU A 155 -5.53 -18.17 3.80
N ASP A 156 -4.39 -17.64 4.22
CA ASP A 156 -3.13 -18.40 4.23
C ASP A 156 -3.06 -19.41 5.39
N ALA A 157 -1.99 -20.18 5.45
CA ALA A 157 -1.78 -21.20 6.49
C ALA A 157 -1.68 -20.60 7.91
N ASP A 158 -1.36 -19.31 8.00
CA ASP A 158 -1.25 -18.55 9.23
C ASP A 158 -2.58 -17.88 9.63
N GLY A 159 -3.63 -17.97 8.80
CA GLY A 159 -4.93 -17.33 9.01
C GLY A 159 -4.99 -15.87 8.60
N ASN A 160 -4.00 -15.37 7.85
CA ASN A 160 -4.03 -14.02 7.27
C ASN A 160 -4.98 -14.00 6.06
N GLY A 161 -5.73 -12.91 5.90
CA GLY A 161 -6.59 -12.71 4.74
C GLY A 161 -5.74 -12.44 3.49
N VAL A 162 -5.81 -13.35 2.52
CA VAL A 162 -5.12 -13.23 1.22
C VAL A 162 -5.98 -12.44 0.23
N MET A 163 -7.27 -12.78 0.16
CA MET A 163 -8.27 -12.06 -0.63
C MET A 163 -9.61 -12.17 0.07
N MET A 164 -10.35 -11.07 0.19
CA MET A 164 -11.62 -11.06 0.91
C MET A 164 -12.75 -10.50 0.05
N GLY A 165 -13.90 -11.16 0.05
CA GLY A 165 -15.03 -10.78 -0.79
C GLY A 165 -15.65 -9.41 -0.46
N TRP A 166 -15.37 -8.82 0.71
CA TRP A 166 -15.83 -7.46 1.04
C TRP A 166 -15.25 -6.40 0.09
N GLU A 167 -14.14 -6.69 -0.58
CA GLU A 167 -13.44 -5.80 -1.51
C GLU A 167 -14.15 -5.64 -2.86
N GLU A 168 -15.16 -6.46 -3.17
CA GLU A 168 -15.86 -6.42 -4.47
C GLU A 168 -16.34 -5.02 -4.90
N PRO A 169 -16.91 -4.17 -4.03
CA PRO A 169 -17.29 -2.81 -4.42
C PRO A 169 -16.10 -1.96 -4.89
N LEU A 170 -14.90 -2.18 -4.33
CA LEU A 170 -13.68 -1.49 -4.75
C LEU A 170 -13.23 -1.97 -6.13
N MET A 171 -13.19 -3.29 -6.33
CA MET A 171 -12.84 -3.88 -7.61
C MET A 171 -13.80 -3.45 -8.72
N ARG A 172 -15.08 -3.29 -8.40
CA ARG A 172 -16.09 -2.77 -9.34
C ARG A 172 -15.80 -1.33 -9.75
N GLU A 173 -15.38 -0.49 -8.81
CA GLU A 173 -15.06 0.91 -9.11
C GLU A 173 -13.75 1.04 -9.91
N HIS A 174 -12.74 0.21 -9.60
CA HIS A 174 -11.53 0.07 -10.41
C HIS A 174 -11.88 -0.25 -11.86
N VAL A 175 -12.60 -1.35 -12.10
CA VAL A 175 -13.00 -1.76 -13.45
C VAL A 175 -13.84 -0.68 -14.13
N ARG A 176 -14.76 -0.03 -13.41
CA ARG A 176 -15.57 1.07 -13.97
C ARG A 176 -14.69 2.19 -14.51
N LEU A 177 -13.77 2.71 -13.69
CA LEU A 177 -12.90 3.84 -14.05
C LEU A 177 -11.89 3.47 -15.16
N MET A 178 -11.36 2.24 -15.12
CA MET A 178 -10.39 1.74 -16.11
C MET A 178 -11.04 1.46 -17.47
N THR A 179 -12.35 1.21 -17.52
CA THR A 179 -13.06 0.87 -18.77
C THR A 179 -13.99 1.97 -19.28
N GLU A 180 -14.19 3.04 -18.50
CA GLU A 180 -15.06 4.18 -18.86
C GLU A 180 -14.63 4.86 -20.17
N HIS A 181 -13.32 4.99 -20.39
CA HIS A 181 -12.76 5.64 -21.59
C HIS A 181 -12.92 4.77 -22.85
N VAL A 182 -12.98 3.45 -22.69
CA VAL A 182 -13.05 2.50 -23.82
C VAL A 182 -14.49 2.09 -24.14
N CYS A 183 -15.46 2.34 -23.24
CA CYS A 183 -16.89 2.18 -23.51
C CYS A 183 -17.42 3.08 -24.65
N ALA A 184 -16.64 4.03 -25.14
CA ALA A 184 -16.94 4.71 -26.39
C ALA A 184 -16.58 3.78 -27.57
N LYS A 185 -17.60 3.14 -28.15
CA LYS A 185 -17.67 2.41 -29.43
C LYS A 185 -17.04 3.12 -30.68
N ASN A 186 -16.14 4.07 -30.51
CA ASN A 186 -15.70 5.07 -31.48
C ASN A 186 -14.36 4.78 -32.16
N ARG A 187 -13.70 3.64 -31.87
CA ARG A 187 -12.46 3.26 -32.58
C ARG A 187 -12.65 2.24 -33.70
N GLY A 188 -13.86 1.69 -33.92
CA GLY A 188 -14.09 0.70 -34.98
C GLY A 188 -13.21 -0.55 -34.87
N GLY A 189 -12.66 -0.84 -33.69
CA GLY A 189 -11.76 -1.94 -33.40
C GLY A 189 -12.30 -2.92 -32.34
N ASP A 190 -11.74 -4.12 -32.35
CA ASP A 190 -11.97 -5.24 -31.43
C ASP A 190 -11.57 -4.85 -29.99
N GLY A 191 -12.18 -5.46 -28.95
CA GLY A 191 -12.16 -5.02 -27.53
C GLY A 191 -10.80 -4.82 -26.84
N MET A 192 -10.81 -4.47 -25.54
CA MET A 192 -9.60 -4.13 -24.77
C MET A 192 -8.63 -5.30 -24.58
N SER A 193 -7.34 -4.97 -24.51
CA SER A 193 -6.27 -5.82 -23.96
C SER A 193 -6.03 -5.48 -22.49
N ILE A 194 -6.32 -6.44 -21.60
CA ILE A 194 -6.28 -6.27 -20.15
C ILE A 194 -5.22 -7.19 -19.55
N LEU A 195 -4.43 -6.68 -18.61
CA LEU A 195 -3.55 -7.45 -17.74
C LEU A 195 -4.04 -7.35 -16.31
N ASN A 196 -4.26 -8.49 -15.66
CA ASN A 196 -4.39 -8.60 -14.22
C ASN A 196 -3.18 -9.36 -13.65
N VAL A 197 -2.62 -8.86 -12.54
CA VAL A 197 -1.52 -9.49 -11.82
C VAL A 197 -1.98 -9.83 -10.40
N GLY A 198 -2.19 -11.13 -10.16
CA GLY A 198 -2.83 -11.67 -8.95
C GLY A 198 -4.31 -11.98 -9.17
N PHE A 199 -4.67 -13.26 -9.20
CA PHE A 199 -6.06 -13.68 -9.43
C PHE A 199 -6.90 -13.63 -8.15
N GLY A 200 -6.34 -14.09 -7.02
CA GLY A 200 -7.05 -14.16 -5.74
C GLY A 200 -8.37 -14.95 -5.84
N LEU A 201 -9.50 -14.26 -5.67
CA LEU A 201 -10.85 -14.82 -5.81
C LEU A 201 -11.43 -14.69 -7.23
N GLY A 202 -10.70 -14.09 -8.16
CA GLY A 202 -11.15 -13.79 -9.53
C GLY A 202 -12.21 -12.69 -9.59
N ILE A 203 -12.30 -11.82 -8.58
CA ILE A 203 -13.34 -10.79 -8.49
C ILE A 203 -13.15 -9.76 -9.60
N VAL A 204 -11.95 -9.18 -9.69
CA VAL A 204 -11.61 -8.18 -10.71
C VAL A 204 -11.68 -8.80 -12.11
N ASP A 205 -11.23 -10.06 -12.26
CA ASP A 205 -11.25 -10.75 -13.56
C ASP A 205 -12.68 -10.99 -14.07
N ARG A 206 -13.61 -11.39 -13.18
CA ARG A 206 -15.04 -11.52 -13.55
C ARG A 206 -15.64 -10.19 -13.98
N LEU A 207 -15.25 -9.10 -13.30
CA LEU A 207 -15.73 -7.75 -13.61
C LEU A 207 -15.18 -7.26 -14.96
N PHE A 208 -13.89 -7.49 -15.25
CA PHE A 208 -13.32 -7.21 -16.56
C PHE A 208 -13.93 -8.10 -17.65
N GLN A 209 -14.13 -9.40 -17.41
CA GLN A 209 -14.79 -10.26 -18.40
C GLN A 209 -16.20 -9.79 -18.78
N ALA A 210 -16.93 -9.13 -17.86
CA ALA A 210 -18.22 -8.54 -18.16
C ALA A 210 -18.14 -7.38 -19.18
N THR A 211 -16.96 -6.82 -19.43
CA THR A 211 -16.73 -5.79 -20.47
C THR A 211 -16.36 -6.38 -21.83
N GLN A 212 -16.28 -7.71 -21.95
CA GLN A 212 -15.96 -8.45 -23.18
C GLN A 212 -14.62 -8.03 -23.80
N PRO A 213 -13.49 -8.15 -23.07
CA PRO A 213 -12.17 -7.80 -23.59
C PRO A 213 -11.77 -8.72 -24.75
N LEU A 214 -10.91 -8.21 -25.63
CA LEU A 214 -10.29 -9.00 -26.70
C LEU A 214 -9.22 -9.93 -26.17
N HIS A 215 -8.36 -9.39 -25.31
CA HIS A 215 -7.30 -10.10 -24.61
C HIS A 215 -7.43 -9.85 -23.12
N HIS A 216 -7.40 -10.92 -22.32
CA HIS A 216 -7.43 -10.83 -20.87
C HIS A 216 -6.35 -11.75 -20.31
N VAL A 217 -5.21 -11.14 -20.01
CA VAL A 217 -4.03 -11.84 -19.50
C VAL A 217 -4.07 -11.81 -17.98
N ILE A 218 -3.88 -12.96 -17.35
CA ILE A 218 -3.86 -13.11 -15.90
C ILE A 218 -2.53 -13.74 -15.51
N ILE A 219 -1.71 -13.05 -14.72
CA ILE A 219 -0.50 -13.61 -14.12
C ILE A 219 -0.85 -14.12 -12.72
N GLU A 220 -0.59 -15.39 -12.45
CA GLU A 220 -0.82 -16.01 -11.15
C GLU A 220 0.28 -17.03 -10.81
N ALA A 221 0.82 -16.93 -9.60
CA ALA A 221 1.98 -17.67 -9.16
C ALA A 221 1.63 -18.82 -8.19
N HIS A 222 0.57 -18.68 -7.39
CA HIS A 222 0.28 -19.59 -6.30
C HIS A 222 -0.34 -20.90 -6.82
N PRO A 223 0.28 -22.07 -6.60
CA PRO A 223 -0.16 -23.33 -7.19
C PRO A 223 -1.62 -23.71 -6.89
N GLN A 224 -2.11 -23.44 -5.66
CA GLN A 224 -3.50 -23.71 -5.30
C GLN A 224 -4.49 -22.73 -5.95
N VAL A 225 -4.09 -21.48 -6.21
CA VAL A 225 -4.94 -20.53 -6.93
C VAL A 225 -5.03 -20.93 -8.40
N LEU A 226 -3.92 -21.36 -9.00
CA LEU A 226 -3.91 -21.93 -10.36
C LEU A 226 -4.81 -23.16 -10.48
N ALA A 227 -4.77 -24.07 -9.49
CA ALA A 227 -5.67 -25.22 -9.45
C ALA A 227 -7.15 -24.81 -9.28
N TYR A 228 -7.42 -23.79 -8.45
CA TYR A 228 -8.74 -23.21 -8.28
C TYR A 228 -9.26 -22.60 -9.59
N MET A 229 -8.45 -21.81 -10.29
CA MET A 229 -8.78 -21.24 -11.61
C MET A 229 -9.15 -22.33 -12.63
N LYS A 230 -8.35 -23.41 -12.72
CA LYS A 230 -8.62 -24.57 -13.57
C LYS A 230 -9.96 -25.22 -13.22
N SER A 231 -10.25 -25.38 -11.92
CA SER A 231 -11.52 -25.98 -11.46
C SER A 231 -12.76 -25.14 -11.79
N LYS A 232 -12.60 -23.82 -11.92
CA LYS A 232 -13.66 -22.86 -12.24
C LYS A 232 -13.81 -22.59 -13.74
N GLY A 233 -12.97 -23.21 -14.57
CA GLY A 233 -13.00 -23.04 -16.02
C GLY A 233 -12.50 -21.68 -16.49
N VAL A 234 -11.61 -21.03 -15.72
CA VAL A 234 -11.08 -19.68 -16.04
C VAL A 234 -10.25 -19.69 -17.32
N TYR A 235 -9.55 -20.79 -17.60
CA TYR A 235 -8.69 -20.95 -18.77
C TYR A 235 -9.49 -21.00 -20.07
N GLU A 236 -10.77 -21.33 -19.98
CA GLU A 236 -11.71 -21.45 -21.10
C GLU A 236 -12.52 -20.17 -21.32
N TRP A 237 -12.34 -19.13 -20.49
CA TRP A 237 -13.03 -17.86 -20.67
C TRP A 237 -12.58 -17.17 -21.98
N PRO A 238 -13.49 -16.49 -22.70
CA PRO A 238 -13.15 -15.80 -23.94
C PRO A 238 -12.01 -14.81 -23.77
N GLY A 239 -11.02 -14.88 -24.66
CA GLY A 239 -9.87 -13.97 -24.67
C GLY A 239 -8.89 -14.18 -23.51
N VAL A 240 -9.14 -15.12 -22.59
CA VAL A 240 -8.26 -15.32 -21.42
C VAL A 240 -6.98 -16.07 -21.79
N ARG A 241 -5.86 -15.57 -21.29
CA ARG A 241 -4.58 -16.29 -21.25
C ARG A 241 -4.01 -16.23 -19.84
N VAL A 242 -3.81 -17.39 -19.22
CA VAL A 242 -3.21 -17.47 -17.89
C VAL A 242 -1.71 -17.73 -18.02
N LEU A 243 -0.92 -16.88 -17.38
CA LEU A 243 0.53 -16.95 -17.30
C LEU A 243 0.92 -17.48 -15.91
N GLU A 244 1.25 -18.77 -15.84
CA GLU A 244 1.58 -19.46 -14.58
C GLU A 244 3.01 -19.11 -14.14
N GLY A 245 3.16 -18.34 -13.06
CA GLY A 245 4.44 -17.88 -12.54
C GLY A 245 4.34 -16.53 -11.85
N ARG A 246 5.47 -16.02 -11.34
CA ARG A 246 5.49 -14.68 -10.74
C ARG A 246 5.63 -13.64 -11.83
N TRP A 247 5.08 -12.44 -11.61
CA TRP A 247 5.14 -11.37 -12.60
C TRP A 247 6.58 -10.97 -12.94
N GLN A 248 7.51 -11.05 -11.98
CA GLN A 248 8.94 -10.81 -12.16
C GLN A 248 9.55 -11.72 -13.24
N ASP A 249 9.05 -12.94 -13.39
CA ASP A 249 9.52 -13.90 -14.38
C ASP A 249 9.06 -13.52 -15.80
N PHE A 250 7.92 -12.83 -15.92
CA PHE A 250 7.31 -12.42 -17.19
C PHE A 250 7.77 -11.06 -17.70
N VAL A 251 8.11 -10.15 -16.80
CA VAL A 251 8.56 -8.80 -17.18
C VAL A 251 10.08 -8.71 -17.36
N GLY A 252 10.82 -9.71 -16.88
CA GLY A 252 12.25 -9.89 -17.15
C GLY A 252 12.49 -10.76 -18.39
N ASP A 253 12.87 -12.01 -18.15
CA ASP A 253 13.34 -12.93 -19.21
C ASP A 253 12.27 -13.26 -20.27
N ARG A 254 10.98 -13.10 -19.95
CA ARG A 254 9.85 -13.50 -20.80
C ARG A 254 8.98 -12.32 -21.25
N LEU A 255 9.53 -11.10 -21.30
CA LEU A 255 8.76 -9.90 -21.69
C LEU A 255 8.07 -10.05 -23.06
N GLY A 256 8.74 -10.69 -24.02
CA GLY A 256 8.14 -10.97 -25.32
C GLY A 256 6.87 -11.80 -25.24
N GLU A 257 6.80 -12.78 -24.33
CA GLU A 257 5.59 -13.60 -24.13
C GLU A 257 4.43 -12.77 -23.56
N LEU A 258 4.73 -11.84 -22.66
CA LEU A 258 3.74 -10.93 -22.08
C LEU A 258 3.17 -9.97 -23.13
N ILE A 259 4.03 -9.37 -23.96
CA ILE A 259 3.62 -8.46 -25.04
C ILE A 259 2.85 -9.23 -26.13
N ASP A 260 3.28 -10.43 -26.50
CA ASP A 260 2.55 -11.29 -27.44
C ASP A 260 1.16 -11.69 -26.91
N ALA A 261 1.00 -11.76 -25.59
CA ALA A 261 -0.29 -12.02 -24.95
C ALA A 261 -1.27 -10.85 -25.04
N SER A 262 -0.77 -9.62 -25.22
CA SER A 262 -1.59 -8.41 -25.41
C SER A 262 -1.98 -8.16 -26.88
N GLY A 263 -1.54 -9.02 -27.81
CA GLY A 263 -1.66 -8.79 -29.24
C GLY A 263 -0.54 -7.92 -29.83
N GLY A 264 0.52 -7.65 -29.06
CA GLY A 264 1.75 -7.01 -29.54
C GLY A 264 1.81 -5.48 -29.42
N MET A 265 0.84 -4.84 -28.76
CA MET A 265 0.74 -3.37 -28.67
C MET A 265 0.70 -2.82 -27.23
N GLY A 266 1.06 -3.63 -26.23
CA GLY A 266 0.87 -3.28 -24.82
C GLY A 266 -0.58 -3.50 -24.36
N PHE A 267 -0.89 -3.09 -23.13
CA PHE A 267 -2.21 -3.28 -22.50
C PHE A 267 -2.96 -1.95 -22.36
N ASP A 268 -4.25 -1.94 -22.68
CA ASP A 268 -5.14 -0.81 -22.47
C ASP A 268 -5.49 -0.62 -20.97
N ALA A 269 -5.48 -1.72 -20.21
CA ALA A 269 -5.72 -1.71 -18.78
C ALA A 269 -4.78 -2.68 -18.06
N ILE A 270 -4.09 -2.21 -17.02
CA ILE A 270 -3.25 -3.03 -16.15
C ILE A 270 -3.73 -2.86 -14.70
N PHE A 271 -4.10 -3.96 -14.06
CA PHE A 271 -4.45 -4.01 -12.64
C PHE A 271 -3.49 -4.91 -11.86
N VAL A 272 -3.02 -4.44 -10.71
CA VAL A 272 -2.09 -5.18 -9.83
C VAL A 272 -2.68 -5.33 -8.44
N ASP A 273 -2.83 -6.57 -7.98
CA ASP A 273 -3.31 -6.91 -6.64
C ASP A 273 -2.66 -8.24 -6.19
N THR A 274 -1.40 -8.15 -5.79
CA THR A 274 -0.60 -9.29 -5.35
C THR A 274 -0.60 -9.44 -3.83
N PHE A 275 -0.15 -10.61 -3.35
CA PHE A 275 -0.05 -10.91 -1.93
C PHE A 275 1.38 -11.26 -1.51
N ALA A 276 1.72 -10.95 -0.26
CA ALA A 276 3.05 -11.14 0.33
C ALA A 276 4.18 -10.40 -0.40
N GLU A 277 3.83 -9.29 -1.06
CA GLU A 277 4.76 -8.36 -1.71
C GLU A 277 4.74 -7.00 -0.99
N GLY A 278 5.88 -6.31 -0.97
CA GLY A 278 6.06 -5.04 -0.28
C GLY A 278 5.97 -3.84 -1.21
N TYR A 279 6.23 -2.65 -0.66
CA TYR A 279 6.25 -1.43 -1.46
C TYR A 279 7.34 -1.44 -2.55
N GLU A 280 8.48 -2.08 -2.31
CA GLU A 280 9.56 -2.18 -3.31
C GLU A 280 9.13 -2.99 -4.55
N ASP A 281 8.34 -4.05 -4.36
CA ASP A 281 7.81 -4.86 -5.47
C ASP A 281 6.82 -4.02 -6.30
N LEU A 282 5.95 -3.27 -5.64
CA LEU A 282 5.01 -2.35 -6.29
C LEU A 282 5.75 -1.24 -7.05
N LYS A 283 6.79 -0.64 -6.45
CA LYS A 283 7.63 0.36 -7.12
C LYS A 283 8.36 -0.24 -8.32
N ALA A 284 8.93 -1.44 -8.18
CA ALA A 284 9.57 -2.14 -9.29
C ALA A 284 8.57 -2.43 -10.41
N PHE A 285 7.29 -2.69 -10.09
CA PHE A 285 6.26 -2.81 -11.11
C PHE A 285 5.99 -1.49 -11.84
N PHE A 286 5.99 -0.35 -11.15
CA PHE A 286 5.80 0.97 -11.79
C PHE A 286 6.86 1.25 -12.86
N GLU A 287 8.11 0.86 -12.61
CA GLU A 287 9.24 1.03 -13.54
C GLU A 287 9.06 0.29 -14.88
N LEU A 288 8.15 -0.67 -14.94
CA LEU A 288 7.85 -1.47 -16.13
C LEU A 288 6.71 -0.91 -16.96
N LEU A 289 5.84 -0.09 -16.36
CA LEU A 289 4.66 0.46 -17.01
C LEU A 289 4.96 1.12 -18.36
N PRO A 290 6.05 1.91 -18.53
CA PRO A 290 6.37 2.51 -19.82
C PRO A 290 6.58 1.51 -20.97
N ASP A 291 6.95 0.26 -20.67
CA ASP A 291 7.24 -0.79 -21.66
C ASP A 291 6.01 -1.65 -22.00
N ILE A 292 5.02 -1.73 -21.10
CA ILE A 292 3.89 -2.66 -21.22
C ILE A 292 2.50 -2.00 -21.26
N LEU A 293 2.40 -0.74 -20.84
CA LEU A 293 1.15 0.02 -20.87
C LEU A 293 0.98 0.70 -22.24
N GLU A 294 -0.22 0.67 -22.81
CA GLU A 294 -0.51 1.41 -24.04
C GLU A 294 -0.31 2.92 -23.80
N ALA A 295 0.42 3.57 -24.70
CA ALA A 295 0.98 4.89 -24.45
C ALA A 295 -0.04 6.04 -24.46
N GLU A 296 -1.11 5.95 -25.26
CA GLU A 296 -2.06 7.05 -25.46
C GLU A 296 -3.20 7.06 -24.45
N HIS A 297 -3.72 5.88 -24.14
CA HIS A 297 -4.95 5.66 -23.40
C HIS A 297 -4.87 4.54 -22.39
N GLY A 298 -3.72 3.87 -22.27
CA GLY A 298 -3.50 2.85 -21.25
C GLY A 298 -3.78 3.39 -19.85
N ILE A 299 -4.52 2.62 -19.07
CA ILE A 299 -4.85 2.93 -17.69
C ILE A 299 -4.22 1.90 -16.77
N PHE A 300 -3.45 2.38 -15.82
CA PHE A 300 -2.92 1.57 -14.73
C PHE A 300 -3.68 1.83 -13.44
N SER A 301 -3.91 0.77 -12.68
CA SER A 301 -4.43 0.83 -11.33
C SER A 301 -3.89 -0.34 -10.49
N PHE A 302 -3.99 -0.23 -9.16
CA PHE A 302 -3.55 -1.26 -8.25
C PHE A 302 -4.33 -1.23 -6.93
N TRP A 303 -4.24 -2.31 -6.17
CA TRP A 303 -4.70 -2.38 -4.79
C TRP A 303 -3.85 -1.48 -3.87
N ASN A 304 -4.36 -0.29 -3.54
CA ASN A 304 -3.74 0.61 -2.56
C ASN A 304 -4.12 0.25 -1.12
N GLY A 305 -3.46 -0.77 -0.54
CA GLY A 305 -3.71 -1.24 0.84
C GLY A 305 -2.59 -1.01 1.85
N LEU A 306 -1.41 -0.53 1.43
CA LEU A 306 -0.24 -0.42 2.30
C LEU A 306 -0.46 0.61 3.41
N GLY A 307 -0.37 0.19 4.67
CA GLY A 307 -0.57 1.05 5.83
C GLY A 307 -2.03 1.36 6.14
N ALA A 308 -2.99 0.67 5.53
CA ALA A 308 -4.43 0.95 5.67
C ALA A 308 -5.04 0.56 7.04
N THR A 309 -4.23 0.32 8.06
CA THR A 309 -4.65 0.28 9.46
C THR A 309 -4.37 1.59 10.18
N ASN A 310 -3.70 2.54 9.54
CA ASN A 310 -3.31 3.81 10.11
C ASN A 310 -3.42 4.94 9.06
N PRO A 311 -4.29 5.95 9.25
CA PRO A 311 -4.57 6.95 8.21
C PRO A 311 -3.35 7.80 7.85
N THR A 312 -2.42 8.05 8.78
CA THR A 312 -1.19 8.81 8.50
C THR A 312 -0.24 7.98 7.64
N ILE A 313 0.00 6.72 8.01
CA ILE A 313 0.88 5.82 7.26
C ILE A 313 0.30 5.52 5.88
N TYR A 314 -1.00 5.28 5.79
CA TYR A 314 -1.72 5.11 4.52
C TYR A 314 -1.60 6.32 3.59
N ALA A 315 -1.68 7.53 4.15
CA ALA A 315 -1.49 8.75 3.38
C ALA A 315 -0.04 8.91 2.88
N VAL A 316 0.95 8.50 3.68
CA VAL A 316 2.35 8.49 3.27
C VAL A 316 2.59 7.49 2.14
N SER A 317 2.14 6.24 2.27
CA SER A 317 2.30 5.21 1.23
C SER A 317 1.60 5.60 -0.08
N SER A 318 0.40 6.16 0.00
CA SER A 318 -0.33 6.67 -1.18
C SER A 318 0.43 7.80 -1.87
N SER A 319 0.95 8.77 -1.09
CA SER A 319 1.70 9.91 -1.66
C SER A 319 3.03 9.46 -2.26
N LEU A 320 3.67 8.46 -1.66
CA LEU A 320 4.91 7.87 -2.16
C LEU A 320 4.67 7.14 -3.49
N ALA A 321 3.58 6.37 -3.61
CA ALA A 321 3.16 5.73 -4.85
C ALA A 321 2.92 6.76 -5.96
N GLU A 322 2.23 7.85 -5.66
CA GLU A 322 2.00 8.96 -6.60
C GLU A 322 3.32 9.55 -7.12
N LEU A 323 4.29 9.83 -6.25
CA LEU A 323 5.59 10.36 -6.64
C LEU A 323 6.40 9.38 -7.51
N HIS A 324 6.44 8.09 -7.15
CA HIS A 324 7.17 7.12 -7.96
C HIS A 324 6.49 6.80 -9.29
N MET A 325 5.15 6.89 -9.37
CA MET A 325 4.45 6.85 -10.66
C MET A 325 4.77 8.10 -11.50
N ASP A 326 4.87 9.28 -10.88
CA ASP A 326 5.30 10.52 -11.54
C ASP A 326 6.70 10.39 -12.16
N ASP A 327 7.64 9.80 -11.42
CA ASP A 327 9.03 9.58 -11.84
C ASP A 327 9.14 8.72 -13.12
N VAL A 328 8.20 7.81 -13.35
CA VAL A 328 8.14 6.95 -14.56
C VAL A 328 7.21 7.53 -15.64
N GLY A 329 6.71 8.75 -15.45
CA GLY A 329 5.94 9.48 -16.45
C GLY A 329 4.43 9.26 -16.37
N LEU A 330 3.89 8.71 -15.28
CA LEU A 330 2.45 8.59 -15.08
C LEU A 330 1.87 9.73 -14.24
N GLU A 331 0.74 10.28 -14.67
CA GLU A 331 -0.10 11.15 -13.85
C GLU A 331 -1.17 10.32 -13.13
N THR A 332 -1.29 10.50 -11.81
CA THR A 332 -2.24 9.75 -10.96
C THR A 332 -3.42 10.62 -10.54
N THR A 333 -4.63 10.13 -10.77
CA THR A 333 -5.87 10.67 -10.20
C THR A 333 -6.34 9.75 -9.08
N TRP A 334 -6.72 10.33 -7.93
CA TRP A 334 -7.22 9.60 -6.78
C TRP A 334 -8.73 9.75 -6.63
N HIS A 335 -9.43 8.64 -6.39
CA HIS A 335 -10.88 8.62 -6.13
C HIS A 335 -11.14 8.07 -4.73
N ASP A 336 -11.89 8.81 -3.91
CA ASP A 336 -12.27 8.36 -2.57
C ASP A 336 -13.50 7.45 -2.65
N VAL A 337 -13.36 6.20 -2.20
CA VAL A 337 -14.43 5.20 -2.20
C VAL A 337 -14.76 4.81 -0.76
N ALA A 338 -16.02 5.02 -0.35
CA ALA A 338 -16.47 4.61 0.97
C ALA A 338 -16.64 3.09 1.05
N ILE A 339 -16.10 2.49 2.11
CA ILE A 339 -16.14 1.03 2.33
C ILE A 339 -16.54 0.69 3.78
N PRO A 340 -17.74 1.12 4.22
CA PRO A 340 -18.19 0.88 5.59
C PRO A 340 -18.27 -0.61 5.94
N GLN A 341 -18.42 -1.49 4.94
CA GLN A 341 -18.45 -2.94 5.13
C GLN A 341 -17.13 -3.47 5.70
N SER A 342 -15.99 -2.87 5.33
CA SER A 342 -14.66 -3.28 5.81
C SER A 342 -14.51 -3.09 7.33
N LEU A 343 -15.35 -2.27 7.97
CA LEU A 343 -15.27 -1.99 9.41
C LEU A 343 -16.13 -2.94 10.25
N ALA A 344 -16.95 -3.78 9.62
CA ALA A 344 -17.80 -4.73 10.31
C ALA A 344 -16.97 -5.83 11.00
N GLU A 345 -17.35 -6.21 12.22
CA GLU A 345 -16.62 -7.22 13.00
C GLU A 345 -16.68 -8.60 12.31
N GLU A 346 -17.81 -8.91 11.68
CA GLU A 346 -18.11 -10.18 11.01
C GLU A 346 -17.12 -10.47 9.87
N VAL A 347 -16.64 -9.43 9.18
CA VAL A 347 -15.64 -9.55 8.09
C VAL A 347 -14.34 -10.15 8.60
N TRP A 348 -13.91 -9.75 9.80
CA TRP A 348 -12.59 -10.07 10.35
C TRP A 348 -12.60 -11.26 11.31
N ARG A 349 -13.78 -11.79 11.65
CA ARG A 349 -13.86 -12.92 12.58
C ARG A 349 -13.17 -14.15 12.00
N GLY A 350 -12.21 -14.68 12.75
CA GLY A 350 -11.36 -15.80 12.31
C GLY A 350 -10.18 -15.40 11.43
N VAL A 351 -10.05 -14.13 11.06
CA VAL A 351 -8.86 -13.60 10.37
C VAL A 351 -7.84 -13.17 11.41
N ARG A 352 -6.60 -13.63 11.28
CA ARG A 352 -5.54 -13.43 12.28
C ARG A 352 -5.21 -11.95 12.51
N ARG A 353 -5.13 -11.16 11.44
CA ARG A 353 -4.82 -9.73 11.47
C ARG A 353 -5.69 -8.99 10.49
N LYS A 354 -6.22 -7.85 10.92
CA LYS A 354 -6.86 -6.90 10.00
C LYS A 354 -5.76 -6.21 9.20
N TYR A 355 -5.94 -6.16 7.88
CA TYR A 355 -5.10 -5.35 7.00
C TYR A 355 -5.77 -4.01 6.64
N TRP A 356 -7.01 -3.80 7.09
CA TRP A 356 -7.77 -2.60 6.78
C TRP A 356 -8.62 -2.14 7.98
N GLU A 357 -8.51 -0.86 8.35
CA GLU A 357 -9.29 -0.24 9.43
C GLU A 357 -9.78 1.19 9.08
N LEU A 358 -9.60 1.64 7.83
CA LEU A 358 -10.00 2.98 7.40
C LEU A 358 -11.44 3.04 6.87
N PRO A 359 -12.16 4.16 7.06
CA PRO A 359 -13.53 4.31 6.58
C PRO A 359 -13.66 4.44 5.05
N GLY A 360 -12.58 4.76 4.36
CA GLY A 360 -12.56 4.97 2.92
C GLY A 360 -11.24 4.56 2.29
N TYR A 361 -11.31 4.19 1.02
CA TYR A 361 -10.22 3.73 0.17
C TYR A 361 -9.85 4.82 -0.84
N ARG A 362 -8.56 5.09 -1.00
CA ARG A 362 -8.04 5.96 -2.05
C ARG A 362 -7.67 5.12 -3.27
N LEU A 363 -8.52 5.18 -4.28
CA LEU A 363 -8.40 4.43 -5.53
C LEU A 363 -7.51 5.18 -6.52
N PRO A 364 -6.36 4.61 -6.94
CA PRO A 364 -5.48 5.23 -7.94
C PRO A 364 -5.95 4.92 -9.36
N ILE A 365 -5.97 5.93 -10.23
CA ILE A 365 -6.07 5.77 -11.69
C ILE A 365 -4.90 6.53 -12.31
N ALA A 366 -3.96 5.82 -12.90
CA ALA A 366 -2.75 6.39 -13.47
C ALA A 366 -2.73 6.24 -15.00
N LYS A 367 -2.22 7.26 -15.68
CA LYS A 367 -2.09 7.32 -17.15
C LYS A 367 -0.76 7.92 -17.54
N MET A 368 -0.21 7.50 -18.68
CA MET A 368 1.00 8.13 -19.23
C MET A 368 0.76 9.63 -19.51
N ARG A 369 1.71 10.47 -19.11
CA ARG A 369 1.76 11.87 -19.57
C ARG A 369 2.16 11.87 -21.02
N LEU A 370 1.25 12.28 -21.89
CA LEU A 370 1.59 12.58 -23.28
C LEU A 370 2.48 13.83 -23.30
N ALA A 371 3.67 13.67 -23.87
CA ALA A 371 4.69 14.73 -23.98
C ALA A 371 4.24 15.90 -24.87
#